data_AF-A0A1C4J7T1-F1
#
_entry.id   AF-A0A1C4J7T1-F1
#
_cell.length_a   1.000
_cell.length_b   1.000
_cell.length_c   1.000
_cell.angle_alpha   90.00
_cell.angle_beta   90.00
_cell.angle_gamma   90.00
#
_symmetry.space_group_name_H-M   'P 1'
#
loop_
_entity.id
_entity.type
_entity.pdbx_description
1 polymer ?
#
loop_
_entity_poly.entity_id
_entity_poly.type
_entity_poly.pdbx_seq_one_letter_code
_entity_poly.pdbx_strand_id
1 'polypeptide(L)'
;MTGRPLLVVDGANVVGSVPDGWWRDRRGAAERLRDALAALAAGGLAPDSGAPAWAIGVPLEVVLVVEGAARGIASVPGVRVESAPGSGDDLIADLAARARAADPERPCLVVTADRELRRRVAAVGATCVGPTAVRRR
;
A
#
# COMPACT_ATOMS: atom_id res chain seq x y z
N MET A 1 -18.99 -13.70 3.08
CA MET A 1 -18.89 -12.69 2.00
C MET A 1 -17.48 -12.16 2.04
N THR A 2 -16.67 -12.42 1.01
CA THR A 2 -15.31 -11.90 0.94
C THR A 2 -15.32 -10.39 0.82
N GLY A 3 -14.56 -9.69 1.67
CA GLY A 3 -14.39 -8.24 1.58
C GLY A 3 -13.76 -7.80 0.25
N ARG A 4 -13.80 -6.49 -0.06
CA ARG A 4 -13.06 -5.93 -1.22
C ARG A 4 -11.59 -6.34 -1.15
N PRO A 5 -10.87 -6.58 -2.26
CA PRO A 5 -9.44 -6.86 -2.20
C PRO A 5 -8.68 -5.77 -1.42
N LEU A 6 -7.73 -6.18 -0.59
CA LEU A 6 -6.93 -5.29 0.23
C LEU A 6 -5.66 -4.89 -0.52
N LEU A 7 -5.36 -3.59 -0.57
CA LEU A 7 -4.12 -3.02 -1.05
C LEU A 7 -3.39 -2.35 0.12
N VAL A 8 -2.25 -2.90 0.53
CA VAL A 8 -1.36 -2.30 1.53
C VAL A 8 -0.18 -1.65 0.81
N VAL A 9 0.03 -0.35 1.04
CA VAL A 9 1.04 0.44 0.36
C VAL A 9 2.12 0.85 1.34
N ASP A 10 3.36 0.47 1.03
CA ASP A 10 4.55 0.93 1.72
C ASP A 10 4.83 2.39 1.33
N GLY A 11 4.42 3.32 2.19
CA GLY A 11 4.52 4.74 1.89
C GLY A 11 5.96 5.22 1.74
N ALA A 12 6.87 4.75 2.60
CA ALA A 12 8.27 5.14 2.55
C ALA A 12 8.96 4.60 1.28
N ASN A 13 8.71 3.34 0.92
CA ASN A 13 9.27 2.75 -0.29
C ASN A 13 8.71 3.40 -1.56
N VAL A 14 7.40 3.67 -1.61
CA VAL A 14 6.79 4.33 -2.78
C VAL A 14 7.28 5.75 -2.93
N VAL A 15 7.24 6.57 -1.87
CA VAL A 15 7.76 7.94 -1.90
C VAL A 15 9.25 7.96 -2.26
N GLY A 16 10.06 7.11 -1.62
CA GLY A 16 11.50 7.02 -1.83
C GLY A 16 11.89 6.60 -3.26
N SER A 17 10.96 6.01 -4.00
CA SER A 17 11.19 5.51 -5.35
C SER A 17 10.92 6.55 -6.45
N VAL A 18 10.47 7.76 -6.09
CA VAL A 18 10.21 8.88 -6.99
C VAL A 18 11.29 9.97 -6.81
N PRO A 19 11.96 10.45 -7.86
CA PRO A 19 12.97 11.50 -7.76
C PRO A 19 12.34 12.91 -7.74
N ASP A 20 11.38 13.18 -6.86
CA ASP A 20 10.60 14.43 -6.82
C ASP A 20 11.07 15.44 -5.73
N GLY A 21 12.17 15.15 -5.03
CA GLY A 21 12.62 16.00 -3.93
C GLY A 21 12.01 15.67 -2.57
N TRP A 22 11.31 14.53 -2.41
CA TRP A 22 10.63 14.11 -1.18
C TRP A 22 11.44 14.24 0.11
N TRP A 23 12.78 14.19 0.05
CA TRP A 23 13.63 14.31 1.23
C TRP A 23 13.51 15.66 1.93
N ARG A 24 13.08 16.71 1.21
CA ARG A 24 12.85 18.06 1.76
C ARG A 24 11.54 18.16 2.53
N ASP A 25 10.54 17.37 2.15
CA ASP A 25 9.21 17.37 2.75
C ASP A 25 8.60 15.96 2.66
N ARG A 26 9.00 15.11 3.61
CA ARG A 26 8.54 13.71 3.69
C ARG A 26 7.04 13.62 3.95
N ARG A 27 6.51 14.53 4.78
CA ARG A 27 5.10 14.55 5.16
C ARG A 27 4.23 14.90 3.95
N GLY A 28 4.54 16.00 3.25
CA GLY A 28 3.79 16.39 2.07
C GLY A 28 3.92 15.37 0.93
N ALA A 29 5.07 14.69 0.79
CA ALA A 29 5.20 13.59 -0.17
C ALA A 29 4.25 12.42 0.14
N ALA A 30 4.11 12.04 1.41
CA ALA A 30 3.17 11.01 1.84
C ALA A 30 1.70 11.45 1.68
N GLU A 31 1.38 12.72 1.92
CA GLU A 31 0.04 13.28 1.68
C GLU A 31 -0.32 13.25 0.19
N ARG A 32 0.60 13.64 -0.70
CA ARG A 32 0.40 13.52 -2.17
C ARG A 32 0.19 12.08 -2.60
N LEU A 33 0.95 11.14 -2.04
CA LEU A 33 0.75 9.71 -2.29
C LEU A 33 -0.65 9.26 -1.83
N ARG A 34 -1.06 9.59 -0.61
CA ARG A 34 -2.40 9.29 -0.08
C ARG A 34 -3.51 9.78 -1.02
N ASP A 35 -3.40 11.01 -1.49
CA ASP A 35 -4.42 11.61 -2.35
C ASP A 35 -4.47 10.94 -3.73
N ALA A 36 -3.31 10.52 -4.26
CA ALA A 36 -3.25 9.72 -5.49
C ALA A 36 -3.90 8.34 -5.32
N LEU A 37 -3.68 7.68 -4.17
CA LEU A 37 -4.26 6.39 -3.83
C LEU A 37 -5.79 6.46 -3.66
N ALA A 38 -6.35 7.58 -3.22
CA ALA A 38 -7.80 7.74 -3.06
C ALA A 38 -8.56 7.56 -4.39
N ALA A 39 -7.95 7.99 -5.51
CA ALA A 39 -8.52 7.74 -6.83
C ALA A 39 -8.48 6.25 -7.21
N LEU A 40 -7.41 5.53 -6.83
CA LEU A 40 -7.25 4.10 -7.09
C LEU A 40 -8.18 3.25 -6.21
N ALA A 41 -8.56 3.72 -5.02
CA ALA A 41 -9.47 3.00 -4.14
C ALA A 41 -10.83 2.73 -4.79
N ALA A 42 -11.33 3.65 -5.62
CA ALA A 42 -12.59 3.49 -6.34
C ALA A 42 -12.43 2.72 -7.67
N GLY A 43 -11.34 2.95 -8.40
CA GLY A 43 -11.15 2.45 -9.77
C GLY A 43 -10.26 1.22 -9.91
N GLY A 44 -9.56 0.80 -8.86
CA GLY A 44 -8.55 -0.25 -8.92
C GLY A 44 -7.24 0.20 -9.55
N LEU A 45 -6.33 -0.75 -9.75
CA LEU A 45 -5.04 -0.51 -10.41
C LEU A 45 -5.19 -0.54 -11.94
N ALA A 46 -4.24 0.10 -12.63
CA ALA A 46 -4.21 0.14 -14.08
C ALA A 46 -3.83 -1.23 -14.68
N PRO A 47 -4.33 -1.60 -15.88
CA PRO A 47 -3.99 -2.87 -16.51
C PRO A 47 -2.49 -3.12 -16.73
N ASP A 48 -1.69 -2.05 -16.93
CA ASP A 48 -0.24 -2.14 -17.12
C ASP A 48 0.58 -2.03 -15.81
N SER A 49 -0.09 -2.04 -14.65
CA SER A 49 0.55 -1.90 -13.33
C SER A 49 1.39 -3.11 -12.92
N GLY A 50 1.25 -4.25 -13.60
CA GLY A 50 1.82 -5.54 -13.20
C GLY A 50 1.09 -6.21 -12.02
N ALA A 51 -0.05 -5.65 -11.60
CA ALA A 51 -0.90 -6.24 -10.57
C ALA A 51 -1.74 -7.41 -11.11
N PRO A 52 -2.15 -8.34 -10.22
CA PRO A 52 -3.02 -9.45 -10.61
C PRO A 52 -4.39 -8.94 -11.08
N ALA A 53 -5.04 -9.71 -11.96
CA ALA A 53 -6.30 -9.33 -12.61
C ALA A 53 -7.41 -8.93 -11.61
N TRP A 54 -7.45 -9.56 -10.44
CA TRP A 54 -8.43 -9.25 -9.39
C TRP A 54 -8.23 -7.88 -8.72
N ALA A 55 -7.13 -7.19 -8.99
CA ALA A 55 -6.85 -5.83 -8.50
C ALA A 55 -7.05 -4.75 -9.57
N ILE A 56 -7.32 -5.13 -10.83
CA ILE A 56 -7.42 -4.22 -11.97
C ILE A 56 -8.86 -3.78 -12.16
N GLY A 57 -9.10 -2.46 -12.29
CA GLY A 57 -10.42 -1.93 -12.66
C GLY A 57 -11.53 -2.17 -11.63
N VAL A 58 -11.19 -2.54 -10.40
CA VAL A 58 -12.15 -2.89 -9.34
C VAL A 58 -11.89 -2.10 -8.06
N PRO A 59 -12.92 -1.76 -7.27
CA PRO A 59 -12.73 -1.06 -6.00
C PRO A 59 -11.86 -1.85 -5.01
N LEU A 60 -10.94 -1.14 -4.34
CA LEU A 60 -9.98 -1.69 -3.38
C LEU A 60 -10.23 -1.10 -1.99
N GLU A 61 -9.97 -1.88 -0.94
CA GLU A 61 -9.69 -1.30 0.38
C GLU A 61 -8.21 -0.93 0.41
N VAL A 62 -7.90 0.36 0.59
CA VAL A 62 -6.52 0.85 0.55
C VAL A 62 -6.04 1.23 1.94
N VAL A 63 -4.88 0.71 2.32
CA VAL A 63 -4.16 1.05 3.54
C VAL A 63 -2.78 1.59 3.17
N LEU A 64 -2.53 2.86 3.47
CA LEU A 64 -1.22 3.47 3.35
C LEU A 64 -0.49 3.38 4.68
N VAL A 65 0.66 2.70 4.71
CA VAL A 65 1.53 2.64 5.89
C VAL A 65 2.57 3.74 5.81
N VAL A 66 2.66 4.56 6.86
CA VAL A 66 3.64 5.64 7.00
C VAL A 66 4.50 5.47 8.23
N GLU A 67 5.73 5.96 8.18
CA GLU A 67 6.70 5.87 9.27
C GLU A 67 7.51 7.17 9.42
N GLY A 68 8.26 7.26 10.52
CA GLY A 68 9.16 8.40 10.79
C GLY A 68 8.48 9.76 10.70
N ALA A 69 9.04 10.65 9.87
CA ALA A 69 8.59 12.03 9.70
C ALA A 69 7.24 12.16 8.94
N ALA A 70 6.76 11.10 8.32
CA ALA A 70 5.45 11.07 7.66
C ALA A 70 4.31 10.59 8.59
N ARG A 71 4.60 10.25 9.86
CA ARG A 71 3.58 9.83 10.82
C ARG A 71 2.57 10.95 11.10
N GLY A 72 1.34 10.55 11.42
CA GLY A 72 0.27 11.47 11.79
C GLY A 72 -0.33 12.26 10.63
N ILE A 73 -0.13 11.83 9.38
CA ILE A 73 -0.99 12.29 8.28
C ILE A 73 -2.39 11.67 8.45
N ALA A 74 -3.42 12.44 8.13
CA ALA A 74 -4.80 11.99 8.30
C ALA A 74 -5.21 11.01 7.20
N SER A 75 -6.13 10.09 7.54
CA SER A 75 -6.87 9.30 6.55
C SER A 75 -7.82 10.19 5.75
N VAL A 76 -8.20 9.74 4.56
CA VAL A 76 -9.20 10.39 3.69
C VAL A 76 -10.21 9.35 3.20
N PRO A 77 -11.39 9.75 2.70
CA PRO A 77 -12.31 8.80 2.08
C PRO A 77 -11.61 7.92 1.03
N GLY A 78 -11.72 6.61 1.18
CA GLY A 78 -11.08 5.62 0.29
C GLY A 78 -9.67 5.16 0.70
N VAL A 79 -8.97 5.89 1.58
CA VAL A 79 -7.61 5.50 2.04
C VAL A 79 -7.50 5.62 3.55
N ARG A 80 -7.31 4.47 4.20
CA ARG A 80 -6.90 4.41 5.60
C ARG A 80 -5.39 4.61 5.68
N VAL A 81 -4.95 5.49 6.58
CA VAL A 81 -3.53 5.67 6.91
C VAL A 81 -3.25 5.01 8.25
N GLU A 82 -2.20 4.19 8.29
CA GLU A 82 -1.67 3.58 9.50
C GLU A 82 -0.24 4.07 9.75
N SER A 83 0.04 4.57 10.95
CA SER A 83 1.37 5.04 11.34
C SER A 83 2.14 3.95 12.07
N ALA A 84 3.26 3.50 11.51
CA ALA A 84 4.13 2.54 12.15
C ALA A 84 4.83 3.18 13.36
N PRO A 85 4.71 2.60 14.58
CA PRO A 85 5.42 3.11 15.75
C PRO A 85 6.94 2.93 15.59
N GLY A 86 7.35 1.83 14.95
CA GLY A 86 8.73 1.53 14.57
C GLY A 86 8.85 1.41 13.05
N SER A 87 9.15 0.19 12.57
CA SER A 87 9.33 -0.12 11.15
C SER A 87 8.00 -0.26 10.41
N GLY A 88 7.90 0.37 9.24
CA GLY A 88 6.81 0.16 8.29
C GLY A 88 6.67 -1.31 7.87
N ASP A 89 7.79 -2.00 7.65
CA ASP A 89 7.80 -3.40 7.20
C ASP A 89 7.11 -4.33 8.20
N ASP A 90 7.34 -4.10 9.50
CA ASP A 90 6.74 -4.92 10.56
C ASP A 90 5.23 -4.72 10.61
N LEU A 91 4.77 -3.48 10.49
CA LEU A 91 3.35 -3.17 10.46
C LEU A 91 2.68 -3.71 9.19
N ILE A 92 3.35 -3.65 8.03
CA ILE A 92 2.81 -4.19 6.77
C ILE A 92 2.68 -5.72 6.85
N ALA A 93 3.71 -6.41 7.35
CA ALA A 93 3.67 -7.86 7.53
C ALA A 93 2.54 -8.29 8.48
N ASP A 94 2.37 -7.57 9.58
CA ASP A 94 1.31 -7.78 10.57
C ASP A 94 -0.09 -7.49 10.00
N LEU A 95 -0.26 -6.41 9.23
CA LEU A 95 -1.52 -6.11 8.52
C LEU A 95 -1.87 -7.21 7.51
N ALA A 96 -0.90 -7.68 6.72
CA ALA A 96 -1.11 -8.78 5.77
C ALA A 96 -1.52 -10.07 6.50
N ALA A 97 -0.81 -10.43 7.57
CA ALA A 97 -1.12 -11.62 8.36
C ALA A 97 -2.52 -11.56 8.97
N ARG A 98 -2.90 -10.43 9.59
CA ARG A 98 -4.24 -10.24 10.16
C ARG A 98 -5.34 -10.31 9.12
N ALA A 99 -5.14 -9.69 7.95
CA ALA A 99 -6.13 -9.71 6.88
C ALA A 99 -6.40 -11.14 6.40
N ARG A 100 -5.35 -11.95 6.24
CA ARG A 100 -5.44 -13.34 5.80
C ARG A 100 -5.99 -14.28 6.88
N ALA A 101 -5.69 -14.02 8.15
CA ALA A 101 -6.29 -14.75 9.27
C ALA A 101 -7.79 -14.46 9.43
N ALA A 102 -8.21 -13.21 9.19
CA ALA A 102 -9.61 -12.81 9.29
C ALA A 102 -10.47 -13.32 8.12
N ASP A 103 -9.91 -13.32 6.90
CA ASP A 103 -10.57 -13.81 5.69
C ASP A 103 -9.55 -14.47 4.74
N PRO A 104 -9.38 -15.80 4.80
CA PRO A 104 -8.46 -16.54 3.95
C PRO A 104 -8.79 -16.48 2.45
N GLU A 105 -9.99 -16.08 2.06
CA GLU A 105 -10.35 -15.97 0.64
C GLU A 105 -10.20 -14.54 0.11
N ARG A 106 -10.01 -13.56 1.00
CA ARG A 106 -9.84 -12.15 0.62
C ARG A 106 -8.44 -11.88 0.03
N PRO A 107 -8.33 -11.45 -1.23
CA PRO A 107 -7.03 -11.14 -1.82
C PRO A 107 -6.34 -9.97 -1.11
N CYS A 108 -5.02 -10.08 -0.92
CA CYS A 108 -4.17 -9.07 -0.30
C CYS A 108 -2.98 -8.77 -1.21
N LEU A 109 -2.82 -7.51 -1.62
CA LEU A 109 -1.73 -7.00 -2.44
C LEU A 109 -0.88 -6.02 -1.63
N VAL A 110 0.43 -6.22 -1.62
CA VAL A 110 1.41 -5.31 -1.00
C VAL A 110 2.20 -4.60 -2.10
N VAL A 111 2.29 -3.28 -2.00
CA VAL A 111 3.11 -2.45 -2.90
C VAL A 111 4.42 -2.13 -2.19
N THR A 112 5.50 -2.77 -2.60
CA THR A 112 6.86 -2.51 -2.10
C THR A 112 7.92 -3.06 -3.07
N ALA A 113 9.09 -2.45 -3.10
CA ALA A 113 10.29 -2.97 -3.74
C ALA A 113 11.21 -3.73 -2.77
N ASP A 114 10.94 -3.69 -1.46
CA ASP A 114 11.79 -4.35 -0.47
C ASP A 114 11.70 -5.88 -0.60
N ARG A 115 12.87 -6.53 -0.72
CA ARG A 115 12.95 -7.97 -0.97
C ARG A 115 12.61 -8.79 0.26
N GLU A 116 12.98 -8.32 1.44
CA GLU A 116 12.71 -9.03 2.68
C GLU A 116 11.23 -8.92 3.05
N LEU A 117 10.65 -7.72 2.96
CA LEU A 117 9.22 -7.53 3.15
C LEU A 117 8.40 -8.40 2.18
N ARG A 118 8.80 -8.46 0.90
CA ARG A 118 8.16 -9.35 -0.09
C ARG A 118 8.13 -10.81 0.35
N ARG A 119 9.23 -11.34 0.90
CA ARG A 119 9.27 -12.71 1.42
C ARG A 119 8.32 -12.88 2.60
N ARG A 120 8.35 -11.94 3.55
CA ARG A 120 7.53 -11.98 4.77
C ARG A 120 6.04 -11.99 4.47
N VAL A 121 5.57 -11.13 3.55
CA VAL A 121 4.14 -11.05 3.22
C VAL A 121 3.70 -12.21 2.31
N ALA A 122 4.59 -12.73 1.45
CA ALA A 122 4.32 -13.94 0.68
C ALA A 122 4.15 -15.17 1.58
N ALA A 123 4.92 -15.27 2.66
CA ALA A 123 4.81 -16.36 3.63
C ALA A 123 3.44 -16.44 4.33
N VAL A 124 2.68 -15.34 4.36
CA VAL A 124 1.30 -15.29 4.88
C VAL A 124 0.24 -15.27 3.77
N GLY A 125 0.63 -15.47 2.51
CA GLY A 125 -0.27 -15.58 1.36
C GLY A 125 -0.70 -14.27 0.72
N ALA A 126 0.03 -13.17 0.94
CA ALA A 126 -0.17 -11.93 0.20
C ALA A 126 0.68 -11.87 -1.08
N THR A 127 0.15 -11.22 -2.12
CA THR A 127 0.85 -10.95 -3.39
C THR A 127 1.60 -9.63 -3.30
N CYS A 128 2.68 -9.47 -4.08
CA CYS A 128 3.45 -8.21 -4.12
C CYS A 128 3.58 -7.63 -5.52
N VAL A 129 3.61 -6.30 -5.60
CA VAL A 129 4.01 -5.53 -6.79
C VAL A 129 4.98 -4.41 -6.42
N GLY A 130 5.71 -3.90 -7.42
CA GLY A 130 6.62 -2.78 -7.22
C GLY A 130 5.90 -1.42 -7.10
N PRO A 131 6.60 -0.38 -6.61
CA PRO A 131 6.05 0.97 -6.45
C PRO A 131 5.42 1.57 -7.70
N THR A 132 5.90 1.20 -8.88
CA THR A 132 5.37 1.68 -10.16
C THR A 132 3.89 1.35 -10.35
N ALA A 133 3.37 0.34 -9.68
CA ALA A 133 1.97 -0.08 -9.80
C ALA A 133 0.96 0.99 -9.35
N VAL A 134 1.36 1.90 -8.46
CA VAL A 134 0.49 2.97 -7.91
C VAL A 134 0.94 4.37 -8.33
N ARG A 135 1.97 4.49 -9.16
CA ARG A 135 2.40 5.78 -9.69
C ARG A 135 1.47 6.20 -10.81
N ARG A 136 1.07 7.48 -10.82
CA ARG A 136 0.53 8.09 -12.03
C ARG A 136 1.69 8.35 -12.99
N ARG A 137 1.58 7.85 -14.22
CA ARG A 137 2.45 8.29 -15.33
C ARG A 137 2.07 9.71 -15.74
#